data_AF-A0AB36M334-F1
#
_entry.id   AF-A0AB36M334-F1
#
_cell.length_a   1.000
_cell.length_b   1.000
_cell.length_c   1.000
_cell.angle_alpha   90.00
_cell.angle_beta   90.00
_cell.angle_gamma   90.00
#
_symmetry.space_group_name_H-M   'P 1'
#
loop_
_entity.id
_entity.type
_entity.pdbx_description
1 polymer ?
#
loop_
_entity_poly.entity_id
_entity_poly.type
_entity_poly.pdbx_seq_one_letter_code
_entity_poly.pdbx_strand_id
1 'polypeptide(L)' 'MPYEEFQRLMGKAGLSIKEFATLLDMNPNSITNYKKIGKVPTHIAVLVYLLSSMKDEGVDFYPIFEKIKSYSKD' A
#
# COMPACT_ATOMS: atom_id res chain seq x y z
N MET A 1 1.10 -12.89 -1.70
CA MET A 1 1.95 -12.79 -0.49
C MET A 1 1.11 -13.12 0.73
N PRO A 2 1.63 -13.86 1.74
CA PRO A 2 0.91 -14.09 2.99
C PRO A 2 0.44 -12.78 3.62
N TYR A 3 -0.76 -12.77 4.21
CA TYR A 3 -1.34 -11.54 4.75
C TYR A 3 -0.48 -10.96 5.89
N GLU A 4 0.12 -11.81 6.72
CA GLU A 4 1.00 -11.40 7.82
C GLU A 4 2.25 -10.67 7.31
N GLU A 5 2.85 -11.17 6.22
CA GLU A 5 3.99 -10.51 5.57
C GLU A 5 3.60 -9.16 4.97
N PHE A 6 2.40 -9.08 4.37
CA PHE A 6 1.83 -7.79 3.93
C PHE A 6 1.69 -6.81 5.11
N GLN A 7 1.20 -7.25 6.27
CA GLN A 7 1.07 -6.39 7.46
C GLN A 7 2.44 -5.95 8.00
N ARG A 8 3.44 -6.82 7.95
CA ARG A 8 4.82 -6.48 8.32
C ARG A 8 5.39 -5.38 7.42
N LEU A 9 5.21 -5.51 6.11
CA LEU A 9 5.66 -4.50 5.13
C LEU A 9 4.88 -3.18 5.25
N MET A 10 3.58 -3.24 5.57
CA MET A 10 2.77 -2.05 5.90
C MET A 10 3.35 -1.28 7.09
N GLY A 11 3.67 -1.99 8.18
CA GLY A 11 4.28 -1.39 9.37
C GLY A 11 5.66 -0.80 9.05
N LYS A 12 6.45 -1.50 8.24
CA LYS A 12 7.75 -1.03 7.74
C LYS A 12 7.64 0.24 6.90
N ALA A 13 6.62 0.33 6.02
CA ALA A 13 6.32 1.53 5.26
C ALA A 13 5.78 2.69 6.11
N GLY A 14 5.43 2.43 7.38
CA GLY A 14 4.82 3.40 8.29
C GLY A 14 3.35 3.70 7.96
N LEU A 15 2.66 2.79 7.26
CA LEU A 15 1.31 3.01 6.76
C LEU A 15 0.27 2.22 7.55
N SER A 16 -0.89 2.84 7.77
CA SER A 16 -2.10 2.13 8.18
C SER A 16 -2.83 1.52 6.98
N ILE A 17 -3.67 0.50 7.20
CA ILE A 17 -4.52 -0.08 6.14
C ILE A 17 -5.41 1.00 5.51
N LYS A 18 -5.97 1.89 6.33
CA LYS A 18 -6.84 2.97 5.85
C LYS A 18 -6.08 3.90 4.92
N GLU A 19 -4.88 4.30 5.32
CA GLU A 19 -4.04 5.20 4.54
C GLU A 19 -3.58 4.58 3.22
N PHE A 20 -3.09 3.34 3.24
CA PHE A 20 -2.72 2.63 2.02
C PHE A 20 -3.90 2.48 1.06
N ALA A 21 -5.09 2.17 1.59
CA ALA A 21 -6.30 2.11 0.78
C ALA A 21 -6.64 3.50 0.19
N THR A 22 -6.54 4.57 0.97
CA THR A 22 -6.74 5.95 0.50
C THR A 22 -5.74 6.37 -0.57
N LEU A 23 -4.45 6.04 -0.42
CA LEU A 23 -3.41 6.37 -1.42
C LEU A 23 -3.66 5.67 -2.77
N LEU A 24 -4.32 4.52 -2.76
CA LEU A 24 -4.59 3.70 -3.93
C LEU A 24 -6.03 3.82 -4.44
N ASP A 25 -6.83 4.75 -3.91
CA ASP A 25 -8.27 4.89 -4.20
C ASP A 25 -9.05 3.57 -4.03
N MET A 26 -8.64 2.76 -3.06
CA MET A 26 -9.25 1.47 -2.73
C MET A 26 -10.17 1.60 -1.51
N ASN A 27 -11.19 0.74 -1.46
CA ASN A 27 -11.98 0.56 -0.25
C ASN A 27 -11.14 -0.16 0.83
N PRO A 28 -10.98 0.38 2.05
CA PRO A 28 -10.25 -0.29 3.13
C PRO A 28 -10.76 -1.70 3.44
N ASN A 29 -12.06 -1.96 3.26
CA ASN A 29 -12.65 -3.28 3.47
C ASN A 29 -12.15 -4.32 2.46
N SER A 30 -11.82 -3.91 1.24
CA SER A 30 -11.20 -4.81 0.26
C SER A 30 -9.83 -5.30 0.74
N ILE A 31 -9.08 -4.44 1.43
CA ILE A 31 -7.77 -4.80 2.00
C ILE A 31 -7.92 -5.69 3.24
N THR A 32 -8.83 -5.36 4.16
CA THR A 32 -9.03 -6.17 5.38
C THR A 32 -9.60 -7.55 5.08
N ASN A 33 -10.41 -7.70 4.03
CA ASN A 33 -10.95 -8.99 3.60
C ASN A 33 -9.87 -10.01 3.21
N TYR A 34 -8.69 -9.57 2.76
CA TYR A 34 -7.57 -10.47 2.48
C TYR A 34 -7.07 -11.23 3.72
N LYS A 35 -7.34 -10.73 4.93
CA LYS A 35 -7.06 -11.46 6.18
C LYS A 35 -7.78 -12.81 6.22
N LYS A 36 -9.04 -12.86 5.79
CA LYS A 36 -9.85 -14.10 5.77
C LYS A 36 -9.31 -15.11 4.75
N ILE A 37 -8.76 -14.61 3.63
CA ILE A 37 -8.18 -15.43 2.56
C ILE A 37 -6.75 -15.89 2.92
N GLY A 38 -6.08 -15.18 3.85
CA GLY A 38 -4.72 -15.47 4.30
C GLY A 38 -3.62 -14.96 3.37
N LYS A 39 -3.97 -14.34 2.23
CA LYS A 39 -3.00 -13.77 1.28
C LYS A 39 -3.56 -12.54 0.55
N VAL A 40 -2.67 -11.63 0.17
CA VAL A 40 -2.96 -10.51 -0.73
C VAL A 40 -2.61 -10.85 -2.19
N PRO A 41 -3.33 -10.30 -3.18
CA PRO A 41 -3.00 -10.41 -4.60
C PRO A 41 -1.60 -9.86 -4.93
N THR A 42 -1.05 -10.29 -6.06
CA THR A 42 0.32 -9.94 -6.48
C THR A 42 0.53 -8.44 -6.64
N HIS A 43 -0.42 -7.70 -7.23
CA HIS A 43 -0.27 -6.25 -7.41
C HIS A 43 -0.20 -5.51 -6.07
N ILE A 44 -1.02 -5.88 -5.08
CA ILE A 44 -0.95 -5.33 -3.71
C ILE A 44 0.38 -5.67 -3.04
N ALA A 45 0.86 -6.92 -3.21
CA ALA A 45 2.14 -7.35 -2.69
C ALA A 45 3.32 -6.54 -3.28
N VAL A 46 3.31 -6.29 -4.59
CA VAL A 46 4.32 -5.47 -5.27
C VAL A 46 4.28 -4.03 -4.77
N LEU A 47 3.08 -3.43 -4.67
CA LEU A 47 2.92 -2.06 -4.20
C LEU A 47 3.43 -1.88 -2.77
N VAL A 48 3.00 -2.71 -1.81
CA VAL A 48 3.47 -2.57 -0.42
C VAL A 48 4.97 -2.79 -0.30
N TYR A 49 5.53 -3.72 -1.09
CA TYR A 49 6.96 -3.98 -1.08
C TYR A 49 7.74 -2.75 -1.55
N LEU A 50 7.35 -2.15 -2.68
CA LEU A 50 7.98 -0.93 -3.19
C LEU A 50 7.93 0.21 -2.18
N LEU A 51 6.75 0.49 -1.58
CA LEU A 51 6.62 1.55 -0.58
C LEU A 51 7.48 1.28 0.65
N SER A 52 7.55 0.03 1.10
CA SER A 52 8.39 -0.35 2.25
C SER A 52 9.89 -0.25 1.96
N SER A 53 10.31 -0.55 0.73
CA SER A 53 11.72 -0.44 0.30
C SER A 53 12.14 1.02 0.14
N MET A 54 11.27 1.86 -0.44
CA MET A 54 11.49 3.31 -0.50
C MET A 54 11.64 3.91 0.90
N LYS A 55 10.82 3.47 1.85
CA LYS A 55 10.91 3.93 3.24
C LYS A 55 12.25 3.57 3.89
N ASP A 56 12.75 2.36 3.66
CA ASP A 56 14.07 1.92 4.12
C ASP A 56 15.21 2.74 3.53
N GLU A 57 15.08 3.11 2.26
CA GLU A 57 16.04 3.95 1.54
C GLU A 57 15.90 5.44 1.87
N GLY A 58 14.97 5.82 2.75
CA GLY A 58 14.74 7.22 3.15
C GLY A 58 14.04 8.06 2.07
N VAL A 59 13.42 7.43 1.08
CA VAL A 59 12.72 8.09 -0.01
C VAL A 59 11.27 8.34 0.36
N ASP A 60 10.84 9.60 0.26
CA ASP A 60 9.44 9.98 0.43
C ASP A 60 8.61 9.60 -0.82
N PHE A 61 7.61 8.74 -0.63
CA PHE A 61 6.73 8.27 -1.70
C PHE A 61 5.44 9.08 -1.87
N TYR A 62 5.05 9.94 -0.92
CA TYR A 62 3.82 10.74 -1.07
C TYR A 62 3.81 11.64 -2.33
N PRO A 63 4.95 12.26 -2.75
CA PRO A 63 5.01 13.03 -3.99
C PRO A 63 4.65 12.24 -5.25
N ILE A 64 4.86 10.91 -5.26
CA ILE A 64 4.47 10.06 -6.39
C ILE A 64 2.95 10.04 -6.51
N PHE A 65 2.24 9.81 -5.41
CA PHE A 65 0.77 9.78 -5.40
C PHE A 65 0.18 11.14 -5.80
N GLU A 66 0.73 12.24 -5.27
CA GLU A 66 0.29 13.59 -5.65
C GLU A 66 0.54 13.87 -7.13
N LYS A 67 1.67 13.41 -7.68
CA LYS A 67 1.94 13.52 -9.11
C LYS A 67 0.96 12.73 -9.96
N ILE A 68 0.62 11.50 -9.56
CA ILE A 68 -0.36 10.67 -10.27
C ILE A 68 -1.75 11.34 -10.24
N LYS A 69 -2.22 11.80 -9.07
CA LYS A 69 -3.49 12.53 -8.95
C LYS A 69 -3.55 13.75 -9.86
N SER A 70 -2.42 14.43 -10.09
CA SER A 70 -2.35 15.60 -10.97
C SER A 70 -2.66 15.31 -12.44
N TYR A 71 -2.57 14.04 -12.88
CA TYR A 71 -2.95 13.63 -14.25
C TYR A 71 -4.45 13.44 -14.42
N SER A 72 -5.18 13.26 -13.32
CA SER A 72 -6.63 13.07 -13.29
C SER A 72 -7.40 14.38 -13.08
N LYS A 73 -6.78 15.52 -13.40
CA LYS A 73 -7.48 16.81 -13.37
C LYS A 73 -8.65 16.79 -14.36
N ASP A 74 -9.86 16.83 -13.80
CA ASP A 74 -11.00 17.50 -14.43
C ASP A 74 -10.71 18.99 -14.59
#